data_AF-A0A7J9KB66-F1
#
_entry.id   AF-A0A7J9KB66-F1
#
_cell.length_a   1.000
_cell.length_b   1.000
_cell.length_c   1.000
_cell.angle_alpha   90.00
_cell.angle_beta   90.00
_cell.angle_gamma   90.00
#
_symmetry.space_group_name_H-M   'P 1'
#
loop_
_entity.id
_entity.type
_entity.pdbx_description
1 polymer ?
#
loop_
_entity_poly.entity_id
_entity_poly.type
_entity_poly.pdbx_seq_one_letter_code
_entity_poly.pdbx_strand_id
1 'polypeptide(L)'
;MSDPAAAETPLLDDSVKGCLDFKGRPVHRSSSGGWTSASFIIAVEVAERFAYYGISSNLITYLTGPLGLSTAAAAAQVNAWSGVATLLPLLGAFLADSFLGRYRTIILASLVYILGIGLLTLSATLPSVTTSGAPNADNVTLNTSSMLQYQVILFFFSLYLVAFGQGGHKPCVQAFGADQFDAEHPVECKAKSSFFNWWYFSIAAGILLTLLILNYIQENLSWVLGFAIPAIVMAVGLLVFVLGTMTYRFSVKGDEESPFVRIGRVFILAIRNRKIASSAIATEESLKQFKYVIYFFI
;
A
#
# COMPACT_ATOMS: atom_id res chain seq x y z
N MET A 1 59.62 -22.40 -9.64
CA MET A 1 59.20 -21.77 -8.37
C MET A 1 57.82 -21.18 -8.63
N SER A 2 56.78 -22.00 -8.51
CA SER A 2 55.38 -21.58 -8.68
C SER A 2 54.89 -21.12 -7.31
N ASP A 3 54.49 -19.85 -7.20
CA ASP A 3 53.90 -19.29 -5.97
C ASP A 3 52.66 -20.10 -5.57
N PRO A 4 52.65 -20.75 -4.38
CA PRO A 4 51.50 -21.50 -3.92
C PRO A 4 50.45 -20.61 -3.21
N ALA A 5 50.56 -19.27 -3.32
CA ALA A 5 49.70 -18.33 -2.60
C ALA A 5 48.46 -17.84 -3.38
N ALA A 6 48.17 -18.38 -4.57
CA ALA A 6 47.06 -17.92 -5.42
C ALA A 6 45.80 -18.82 -5.38
N ALA A 7 45.68 -19.70 -4.38
CA ALA A 7 44.63 -20.73 -4.36
C ALA A 7 43.80 -20.80 -3.08
N GLU A 8 43.56 -19.68 -2.37
CA GLU A 8 42.59 -19.60 -1.26
C GLU A 8 42.05 -18.16 -1.20
N THR A 9 40.87 -17.76 -1.70
CA THR A 9 39.52 -18.05 -1.18
C THR A 9 38.44 -17.32 -2.03
N PRO A 10 37.81 -17.95 -3.04
CA PRO A 10 36.71 -17.32 -3.80
C PRO A 10 35.33 -17.44 -3.11
N LEU A 11 35.20 -18.29 -2.09
CA LEU A 11 33.89 -18.73 -1.58
C LEU A 11 33.30 -17.82 -0.49
N LEU A 12 34.11 -16.96 0.14
CA LEU A 12 33.63 -16.05 1.20
C LEU A 12 33.02 -14.75 0.66
N ASP A 13 33.28 -14.41 -0.61
CA ASP A 13 32.86 -13.12 -1.17
C ASP A 13 31.48 -13.16 -1.83
N ASP A 14 30.89 -14.33 -2.17
CA ASP A 14 29.62 -14.37 -2.94
C ASP A 14 28.34 -14.28 -2.08
N SER A 15 28.46 -14.31 -0.75
CA SER A 15 27.30 -14.19 0.15
C SER A 15 26.87 -12.74 0.36
N VAL A 16 25.57 -12.46 0.26
CA VAL A 16 25.01 -11.12 0.54
C VAL A 16 24.75 -10.99 2.04
N LYS A 17 25.49 -10.11 2.72
CA LYS A 17 25.33 -9.88 4.16
C LYS A 17 23.94 -9.34 4.48
N GLY A 18 23.37 -9.80 5.60
CA GLY A 18 22.07 -9.33 6.10
C GLY A 18 20.86 -9.69 5.22
N CYS A 19 21.01 -10.61 4.27
CA CYS A 19 19.91 -11.10 3.44
C CYS A 19 19.74 -12.62 3.61
N LEU A 20 18.48 -13.07 3.61
CA LEU A 20 18.12 -14.48 3.66
C LEU A 20 17.25 -14.86 2.45
N ASP A 21 17.20 -16.15 2.13
CA ASP A 21 16.23 -16.70 1.19
C ASP A 21 14.88 -16.96 1.88
N PHE A 22 13.87 -17.41 1.12
CA PHE A 22 12.56 -17.74 1.67
C PHE A 22 12.60 -18.86 2.74
N LYS A 23 13.65 -19.68 2.76
CA LYS A 23 13.87 -20.76 3.74
C LYS A 23 14.72 -20.32 4.95
N GLY A 24 15.09 -19.05 5.03
CA GLY A 24 15.90 -18.50 6.12
C GLY A 24 17.40 -18.83 6.02
N ARG A 25 17.88 -19.23 4.83
CA ARG A 25 19.30 -19.53 4.58
C ARG A 25 20.02 -18.29 4.03
N PRO A 26 21.34 -18.14 4.25
CA PRO A 26 22.13 -17.09 3.61
C PRO A 26 22.01 -17.16 2.09
N VAL A 27 21.89 -15.99 1.44
CA VAL A 27 21.78 -15.89 -0.02
C VAL A 27 23.14 -15.66 -0.68
N HIS A 28 23.34 -16.30 -1.82
CA HIS A 28 24.46 -16.04 -2.73
C HIS A 28 24.03 -15.12 -3.87
N ARG A 29 24.89 -14.17 -4.29
CA ARG A 29 24.57 -13.20 -5.35
C ARG A 29 24.23 -13.87 -6.67
N SER A 30 24.95 -14.94 -7.00
CA SER A 30 24.75 -15.75 -8.21
C SER A 30 23.38 -16.44 -8.31
N SER A 31 22.70 -16.68 -7.18
CA SER A 31 21.50 -17.53 -7.10
C SER A 31 20.18 -16.80 -6.82
N SER A 32 20.25 -15.56 -6.35
CA SER A 32 19.09 -14.83 -5.83
C SER A 32 19.19 -13.34 -6.11
N GLY A 33 18.06 -12.64 -6.09
CA GLY A 33 17.96 -11.20 -6.28
C GLY A 33 18.20 -10.77 -7.73
N GLY A 34 18.74 -9.58 -7.90
CA GLY A 34 19.06 -8.99 -9.18
C GLY A 34 17.84 -8.80 -10.08
N TRP A 35 18.09 -8.80 -11.39
CA TRP A 35 17.09 -8.52 -12.41
C TRP A 35 15.96 -9.55 -12.47
N THR A 36 16.26 -10.83 -12.27
CA THR A 36 15.23 -11.89 -12.28
C THR A 36 14.15 -11.60 -11.24
N SER A 37 14.55 -11.31 -10.01
CA SER A 37 13.64 -10.89 -8.93
C SER A 37 12.97 -9.55 -9.22
N ALA A 38 13.73 -8.57 -9.68
CA ALA A 38 13.21 -7.24 -9.97
C ALA A 38 12.12 -7.26 -11.06
N SER A 39 12.22 -8.13 -12.07
CA SER A 39 11.21 -8.27 -13.12
C SER A 39 9.85 -8.74 -12.59
N PHE A 40 9.81 -9.72 -11.68
CA PHE A 40 8.57 -10.15 -11.02
C PHE A 40 7.94 -9.02 -10.20
N ILE A 41 8.77 -8.23 -9.52
CA ILE A 41 8.35 -7.11 -8.67
C ILE A 41 7.82 -5.93 -9.52
N ILE A 42 8.46 -5.64 -10.66
CA ILE A 42 7.97 -4.64 -11.62
C ILE A 42 6.64 -5.08 -12.21
N ALA A 43 6.46 -6.37 -12.53
CA ALA A 43 5.22 -6.87 -13.10
C ALA A 43 4.01 -6.65 -12.18
N VAL A 44 4.16 -6.91 -10.87
CA VAL A 44 3.08 -6.64 -9.90
C VAL A 44 2.84 -5.13 -9.70
N GLU A 45 3.87 -4.30 -9.76
CA GLU A 45 3.70 -2.84 -9.72
C GLU A 45 2.91 -2.35 -10.93
N VAL A 46 3.21 -2.84 -12.13
CA VAL A 46 2.47 -2.48 -13.35
C VAL A 46 1.01 -2.90 -13.24
N ALA A 47 0.74 -4.12 -12.73
CA ALA A 47 -0.61 -4.61 -12.50
C ALA A 47 -1.39 -3.74 -11.49
N GLU A 48 -0.74 -3.33 -10.40
CA GLU A 48 -1.36 -2.44 -9.41
C GLU A 48 -1.60 -1.04 -9.97
N ARG A 49 -0.65 -0.46 -10.72
CA ARG A 49 -0.86 0.83 -11.40
C ARG A 49 -2.01 0.75 -12.38
N PHE A 50 -2.10 -0.34 -13.12
CA PHE A 50 -3.19 -0.57 -14.05
C PHE A 50 -4.54 -0.60 -13.33
N ALA A 51 -4.62 -1.31 -12.19
CA ALA A 51 -5.83 -1.37 -11.40
C ALA A 51 -6.20 -0.01 -10.76
N TYR A 52 -5.24 0.66 -10.14
CA TYR A 52 -5.46 1.93 -9.44
C TYR A 52 -5.94 3.01 -10.38
N TYR A 53 -5.22 3.21 -11.49
CA TYR A 53 -5.58 4.23 -12.46
C TYR A 53 -6.85 3.85 -13.22
N GLY A 54 -7.14 2.56 -13.42
CA GLY A 54 -8.40 2.11 -14.02
C GLY A 54 -9.61 2.53 -13.22
N ILE A 55 -9.50 2.57 -11.88
CA ILE A 55 -10.57 3.08 -11.03
C ILE A 55 -10.51 4.61 -10.97
N SER A 56 -9.34 5.17 -10.68
CA SER A 56 -9.17 6.61 -10.41
C SER A 56 -9.50 7.51 -11.59
N SER A 57 -9.07 7.15 -12.80
CA SER A 57 -9.18 8.02 -13.98
C SER A 57 -10.61 8.33 -14.38
N ASN A 58 -11.53 7.39 -14.14
CA ASN A 58 -12.91 7.51 -14.57
C ASN A 58 -13.93 7.44 -13.43
N LEU A 59 -13.44 7.52 -12.19
CA LEU A 59 -14.28 7.46 -10.99
C LEU A 59 -15.35 8.55 -11.01
N ILE A 60 -15.01 9.77 -11.41
CA ILE A 60 -15.96 10.89 -11.43
C ILE A 60 -17.14 10.61 -12.38
N THR A 61 -16.89 10.02 -13.55
CA THR A 61 -17.91 9.64 -14.53
C THR A 61 -18.82 8.54 -14.00
N TYR A 62 -18.26 7.56 -13.27
CA TYR A 62 -19.06 6.54 -12.60
C TYR A 62 -19.98 7.14 -11.52
N LEU A 63 -19.45 8.08 -10.74
CA LEU A 63 -20.19 8.74 -9.67
C LEU A 63 -21.33 9.63 -10.21
N THR A 64 -21.11 10.35 -11.31
CA THR A 64 -22.12 11.25 -11.90
C THR A 64 -23.13 10.53 -12.78
N GLY A 65 -22.72 9.47 -13.48
CA GLY A 65 -23.60 8.67 -14.32
C GLY A 65 -24.32 7.59 -13.51
N PRO A 66 -23.77 6.37 -13.40
CA PRO A 66 -24.39 5.23 -12.70
C PRO A 66 -24.90 5.48 -11.27
N LEU A 67 -24.24 6.33 -10.47
CA LEU A 67 -24.68 6.66 -9.10
C LEU A 67 -25.46 7.98 -9.01
N GLY A 68 -25.56 8.76 -10.09
CA GLY A 68 -26.39 9.97 -10.16
C GLY A 68 -25.99 11.10 -9.22
N LEU A 69 -24.74 11.14 -8.74
CA LEU A 69 -24.27 12.24 -7.88
C LEU A 69 -24.08 13.52 -8.69
N SER A 70 -24.26 14.67 -8.04
CA SER A 70 -23.89 15.95 -8.64
C SER A 70 -22.38 16.00 -8.86
N THR A 71 -21.92 16.73 -9.89
CA THR A 71 -20.49 16.87 -10.20
C THR A 71 -19.68 17.38 -9.00
N ALA A 72 -20.25 18.29 -8.21
CA ALA A 72 -19.62 18.80 -6.99
C ALA A 72 -19.47 17.73 -5.90
N ALA A 73 -20.52 16.92 -5.66
CA ALA A 73 -20.46 15.82 -4.70
C ALA A 73 -19.50 14.73 -5.17
N ALA A 74 -19.54 14.36 -6.44
CA ALA A 74 -18.63 13.38 -7.03
C ALA A 74 -17.17 13.82 -6.87
N ALA A 75 -16.84 15.07 -7.21
CA ALA A 75 -15.49 15.61 -7.05
C ALA A 75 -15.02 15.60 -5.57
N ALA A 76 -15.90 15.93 -4.63
CA ALA A 76 -15.58 15.85 -3.20
C ALA A 76 -15.23 14.41 -2.77
N GLN A 77 -15.99 13.42 -3.22
CA GLN A 77 -15.74 12.02 -2.91
C GLN A 77 -14.44 11.50 -3.56
N VAL A 78 -14.16 11.86 -4.81
CA VAL A 78 -12.89 11.51 -5.49
C VAL A 78 -11.71 12.12 -4.74
N ASN A 79 -11.79 13.40 -4.36
CA ASN A 79 -10.73 14.07 -3.60
C ASN A 79 -10.52 13.44 -2.22
N ALA A 80 -11.60 13.09 -1.52
CA ALA A 80 -11.52 12.41 -0.22
C ALA A 80 -10.84 11.04 -0.36
N TRP A 81 -11.24 10.24 -1.36
CA TRP A 81 -10.63 8.95 -1.64
C TRP A 81 -9.14 9.09 -2.00
N SER A 82 -8.78 10.02 -2.88
CA SER A 82 -7.39 10.31 -3.24
C SER A 82 -6.55 10.76 -2.04
N GLY A 83 -7.12 11.56 -1.14
CA GLY A 83 -6.48 11.95 0.11
C GLY A 83 -6.17 10.74 1.01
N VAL A 84 -7.14 9.86 1.18
CA VAL A 84 -6.97 8.62 1.96
C VAL A 84 -5.94 7.68 1.33
N ALA A 85 -6.01 7.47 0.01
CA ALA A 85 -5.04 6.71 -0.79
C ALA A 85 -3.60 7.23 -0.71
N THR A 86 -3.42 8.53 -0.44
CA THR A 86 -2.11 9.18 -0.29
C THR A 86 -1.57 9.06 1.14
N LEU A 87 -2.44 9.05 2.16
CA LEU A 87 -2.05 8.98 3.57
C LEU A 87 -1.82 7.54 4.06
N LEU A 88 -2.63 6.59 3.59
CA LEU A 88 -2.54 5.18 3.99
C LEU A 88 -1.19 4.50 3.75
N PRO A 89 -0.39 4.85 2.72
CA PRO A 89 0.99 4.41 2.59
C PRO A 89 1.85 4.62 3.83
N LEU A 90 1.62 5.68 4.62
CA LEU A 90 2.36 5.90 5.86
C LEU A 90 2.04 4.81 6.89
N LEU A 91 0.76 4.46 7.03
CA LEU A 91 0.31 3.39 7.91
C LEU A 91 0.77 2.01 7.40
N GLY A 92 0.69 1.77 6.09
CA GLY A 92 1.15 0.54 5.46
C GLY A 92 2.64 0.30 5.65
N ALA A 93 3.47 1.34 5.43
CA ALA A 93 4.91 1.29 5.67
C ALA A 93 5.22 1.01 7.16
N PHE A 94 4.50 1.66 8.08
CA PHE A 94 4.67 1.43 9.51
C PHE A 94 4.41 -0.02 9.90
N LEU A 95 3.29 -0.61 9.42
CA LEU A 95 2.93 -2.00 9.70
C LEU A 95 3.95 -2.99 9.10
N ALA A 96 4.43 -2.70 7.89
CA ALA A 96 5.42 -3.51 7.22
C ALA A 96 6.77 -3.52 7.94
N ASP A 97 7.27 -2.34 8.32
CA ASP A 97 8.56 -2.20 8.97
C ASP A 97 8.54 -2.66 10.45
N SER A 98 7.38 -2.66 11.12
CA SER A 98 7.30 -2.96 12.56
C SER A 98 6.84 -4.38 12.89
N PHE A 99 6.00 -5.02 12.06
CA PHE A 99 5.34 -6.28 12.43
C PHE A 99 5.41 -7.37 11.37
N LEU A 100 5.07 -7.04 10.11
CA LEU A 100 4.79 -8.05 9.09
C LEU A 100 5.99 -8.35 8.19
N GLY A 101 6.90 -7.40 7.99
CA GLY A 101 7.88 -7.41 6.92
C GLY A 101 7.28 -7.02 5.56
N ARG A 102 8.14 -6.57 4.64
CA ARG A 102 7.75 -6.03 3.32
C ARG A 102 7.00 -7.06 2.48
N TYR A 103 7.57 -8.25 2.31
CA TYR A 103 6.97 -9.32 1.48
C TYR A 103 5.57 -9.75 1.92
N ARG A 104 5.37 -10.03 3.23
CA ARG A 104 4.06 -10.45 3.74
C ARG A 104 3.04 -9.33 3.63
N THR A 105 3.48 -8.08 3.85
CA THR A 105 2.61 -6.91 3.67
C THR A 105 2.16 -6.78 2.23
N ILE A 106 3.03 -6.96 1.24
CA ILE A 106 2.67 -6.92 -0.18
C ILE A 106 1.59 -7.95 -0.50
N ILE A 107 1.73 -9.19 -0.03
CA ILE A 107 0.75 -10.25 -0.29
C ILE A 107 -0.61 -9.92 0.36
N LEU A 108 -0.62 -9.60 1.66
CA LEU A 108 -1.87 -9.29 2.36
C LEU A 108 -2.55 -8.04 1.77
N ALA A 109 -1.76 -7.01 1.46
CA ALA A 109 -2.24 -5.80 0.80
C ALA A 109 -2.84 -6.11 -0.57
N SER A 110 -2.20 -6.96 -1.37
CA SER A 110 -2.70 -7.39 -2.68
C SER A 110 -3.99 -8.17 -2.58
N LEU A 111 -4.12 -9.08 -1.60
CA LEU A 111 -5.35 -9.83 -1.36
C LEU A 111 -6.51 -8.90 -0.98
N VAL A 112 -6.25 -7.93 -0.09
CA VAL A 112 -7.25 -6.91 0.28
C VAL A 112 -7.60 -6.03 -0.92
N TYR A 113 -6.62 -5.69 -1.75
CA TYR A 113 -6.83 -4.94 -2.99
C TYR A 113 -7.75 -5.71 -3.94
N ILE A 114 -7.43 -6.97 -4.24
CA ILE A 114 -8.24 -7.83 -5.13
C ILE A 114 -9.66 -7.98 -4.59
N LEU A 115 -9.81 -8.18 -3.28
CA LEU A 115 -11.13 -8.22 -2.63
C LEU A 115 -11.87 -6.89 -2.81
N GLY A 116 -11.20 -5.75 -2.63
CA GLY A 116 -11.74 -4.41 -2.85
C GLY A 116 -12.27 -4.25 -4.27
N ILE A 117 -11.48 -4.56 -5.30
CA ILE A 117 -11.94 -4.47 -6.69
C ILE A 117 -13.05 -5.50 -6.99
N GLY A 118 -12.99 -6.70 -6.40
CA GLY A 118 -14.03 -7.71 -6.55
C GLY A 118 -15.38 -7.24 -6.02
N LEU A 119 -15.40 -6.62 -4.83
CA LEU A 119 -16.59 -6.00 -4.25
C LEU A 119 -17.05 -4.77 -5.05
N LEU A 120 -16.12 -3.99 -5.60
CA LEU A 120 -16.41 -2.86 -6.48
C LEU A 120 -17.11 -3.34 -7.76
N THR A 121 -16.59 -4.41 -8.37
CA THR A 121 -17.19 -5.06 -9.54
C THR A 121 -18.59 -5.58 -9.21
N LEU A 122 -18.75 -6.24 -8.06
CA LEU A 122 -20.07 -6.69 -7.59
C LEU A 122 -21.04 -5.51 -7.44
N SER A 123 -20.60 -4.38 -6.90
CA SER A 123 -21.44 -3.18 -6.78
C SER A 123 -21.91 -2.64 -8.14
N ALA A 124 -21.12 -2.80 -9.20
CA ALA A 124 -21.47 -2.40 -10.56
C ALA A 124 -22.41 -3.40 -11.27
N THR A 125 -22.51 -4.65 -10.81
CA THR A 125 -23.47 -5.63 -11.34
C THR A 125 -24.88 -5.46 -10.79
N LEU A 126 -25.01 -4.77 -9.65
CA LEU A 126 -26.32 -4.46 -9.09
C LEU A 126 -27.06 -3.48 -10.02
N PRO A 127 -28.36 -3.67 -10.28
CA PRO A 127 -29.09 -2.81 -11.20
C PRO A 127 -29.08 -1.35 -10.70
N SER A 128 -28.26 -0.50 -11.32
CA SER A 128 -28.42 0.95 -11.20
C SER A 128 -29.75 1.31 -11.86
N VAL A 129 -30.71 1.75 -11.05
CA VAL A 129 -32.00 2.23 -11.54
C VAL A 129 -31.75 3.49 -12.33
N THR A 130 -31.59 3.31 -13.64
CA THR A 130 -31.66 4.41 -14.57
C THR A 130 -33.14 4.81 -14.58
N THR A 131 -33.44 6.02 -14.13
CA THR A 131 -34.78 6.60 -14.15
C THR A 131 -35.22 6.83 -15.60
N SER A 132 -35.48 5.76 -16.35
CA SER A 132 -36.08 5.81 -17.68
C SER A 132 -37.58 5.54 -17.57
N GLY A 133 -38.32 6.59 -17.23
CA GLY A 133 -39.63 6.89 -17.81
C GLY A 133 -40.75 5.84 -17.76
N ALA A 134 -40.85 4.99 -16.75
CA ALA A 134 -42.06 4.19 -16.54
C ALA A 134 -43.03 4.91 -15.59
N PRO A 135 -44.19 5.42 -16.07
CA PRO A 135 -45.27 5.83 -15.17
C PRO A 135 -45.89 4.54 -14.62
N ASN A 136 -46.19 4.54 -13.32
CA ASN A 136 -46.89 3.50 -12.54
C ASN A 136 -45.95 2.57 -11.74
N ALA A 137 -45.75 2.88 -10.45
CA ALA A 137 -45.68 1.88 -9.38
C ALA A 137 -45.43 2.52 -8.00
N ASP A 138 -46.50 2.73 -7.23
CA ASP A 138 -46.44 3.24 -5.84
C ASP A 138 -45.92 2.18 -4.84
N ASN A 139 -45.58 0.99 -5.31
CA ASN A 139 -45.16 -0.19 -4.55
C ASN A 139 -43.79 -0.76 -4.99
N VAL A 140 -43.17 -0.25 -6.06
CA VAL A 140 -41.80 -0.61 -6.50
C VAL A 140 -40.74 0.34 -5.90
N THR A 141 -41.15 1.53 -5.47
CA THR A 141 -40.28 2.60 -4.95
C THR A 141 -39.55 2.24 -3.64
N LEU A 142 -40.13 1.41 -2.78
CA LEU A 142 -39.54 1.05 -1.46
C LEU A 142 -38.42 0.00 -1.57
N ASN A 143 -38.57 -1.00 -2.45
CA ASN A 143 -37.51 -1.99 -2.71
C ASN A 143 -36.37 -1.40 -3.56
N THR A 144 -36.71 -0.43 -4.41
CA THR A 144 -35.73 0.24 -5.28
C THR A 144 -34.81 1.18 -4.51
N SER A 145 -35.35 1.95 -3.57
CA SER A 145 -34.57 2.87 -2.73
C SER A 145 -33.60 2.15 -1.78
N SER A 146 -34.02 1.01 -1.21
CA SER A 146 -33.16 0.18 -0.37
C SER A 146 -32.05 -0.53 -1.17
N MET A 147 -32.35 -1.10 -2.34
CA MET A 147 -31.32 -1.70 -3.22
C MET A 147 -30.25 -0.68 -3.65
N LEU A 148 -30.65 0.56 -3.96
CA LEU A 148 -29.72 1.64 -4.30
C LEU A 148 -28.83 2.03 -3.11
N GLN A 149 -29.37 2.06 -1.89
CA GLN A 149 -28.57 2.31 -0.68
C GLN A 149 -27.51 1.23 -0.46
N TYR A 150 -27.86 -0.06 -0.61
CA TYR A 150 -26.89 -1.15 -0.49
C TYR A 150 -25.80 -1.07 -1.56
N GLN A 151 -26.15 -0.74 -2.80
CA GLN A 151 -25.19 -0.54 -3.88
C GLN A 151 -24.19 0.57 -3.55
N VAL A 152 -24.67 1.73 -3.10
CA VAL A 152 -23.82 2.88 -2.75
C VAL A 152 -22.91 2.55 -1.56
N ILE A 153 -23.43 1.91 -0.52
CA ILE A 153 -22.64 1.50 0.65
C ILE A 153 -21.55 0.51 0.24
N LEU A 154 -21.92 -0.52 -0.54
CA LEU A 154 -20.97 -1.52 -1.03
C LEU A 154 -19.89 -0.87 -1.92
N PHE A 155 -20.30 0.05 -2.81
CA PHE A 155 -19.39 0.79 -3.67
C PHE A 155 -18.36 1.58 -2.84
N PHE A 156 -18.79 2.43 -1.91
CA PHE A 156 -17.85 3.22 -1.11
C PHE A 156 -16.99 2.34 -0.19
N PHE A 157 -17.58 1.32 0.45
CA PHE A 157 -16.83 0.36 1.25
C PHE A 157 -15.72 -0.29 0.43
N SER A 158 -16.04 -0.77 -0.77
CA SER A 158 -15.08 -1.40 -1.67
C SER A 158 -14.00 -0.42 -2.16
N LEU A 159 -14.37 0.83 -2.47
CA LEU A 159 -13.46 1.89 -2.91
C LEU A 159 -12.43 2.25 -1.82
N TYR A 160 -12.86 2.35 -0.56
CA TYR A 160 -11.94 2.57 0.57
C TYR A 160 -11.11 1.32 0.91
N LEU A 161 -11.65 0.11 0.67
CA LEU A 161 -10.89 -1.13 0.80
C LEU A 161 -9.75 -1.21 -0.23
N VAL A 162 -10.00 -0.75 -1.46
CA VAL A 162 -8.96 -0.59 -2.50
C VAL A 162 -7.87 0.39 -2.03
N ALA A 163 -8.24 1.56 -1.48
CA ALA A 163 -7.26 2.51 -0.93
C ALA A 163 -6.42 1.90 0.20
N PHE A 164 -7.04 1.08 1.05
CA PHE A 164 -6.35 0.35 2.12
C PHE A 164 -5.35 -0.68 1.57
N GLY A 165 -5.75 -1.50 0.60
CA GLY A 165 -4.83 -2.41 -0.10
C GLY A 165 -3.67 -1.66 -0.76
N GLN A 166 -3.95 -0.56 -1.46
CA GLN A 166 -2.94 0.27 -2.12
C GLN A 166 -1.95 0.89 -1.12
N GLY A 167 -2.42 1.26 0.08
CA GLY A 167 -1.60 1.79 1.15
C GLY A 167 -0.53 0.81 1.63
N GLY A 168 -0.85 -0.48 1.76
CA GLY A 168 0.14 -1.49 2.11
C GLY A 168 1.09 -1.83 0.95
N HIS A 169 0.58 -1.87 -0.27
CA HIS A 169 1.33 -2.29 -1.45
C HIS A 169 2.44 -1.30 -1.83
N LYS A 170 2.06 -0.04 -2.05
CA LYS A 170 2.92 1.00 -2.65
C LYS A 170 4.27 1.23 -1.96
N PRO A 171 4.35 1.44 -0.63
CA PRO A 171 5.63 1.66 0.03
C PRO A 171 6.49 0.39 0.09
N CYS A 172 5.85 -0.79 0.12
CA CYS A 172 6.54 -2.05 0.34
C CYS A 172 7.15 -2.62 -0.95
N VAL A 173 6.43 -2.59 -2.08
CA VAL A 173 6.90 -3.19 -3.34
C VAL A 173 8.15 -2.49 -3.85
N GLN A 174 8.15 -1.15 -3.88
CA GLN A 174 9.31 -0.39 -4.34
C GLN A 174 10.54 -0.65 -3.45
N ALA A 175 10.35 -0.65 -2.13
CA ALA A 175 11.43 -0.94 -1.18
C ALA A 175 11.94 -2.38 -1.33
N PHE A 176 11.04 -3.35 -1.48
CA PHE A 176 11.38 -4.75 -1.67
C PHE A 176 12.11 -5.00 -3.00
N GLY A 177 11.73 -4.30 -4.08
CA GLY A 177 12.45 -4.31 -5.35
C GLY A 177 13.86 -3.76 -5.24
N ALA A 178 14.02 -2.67 -4.51
CA ALA A 178 15.33 -2.08 -4.24
C ALA A 178 16.23 -2.97 -3.36
N ASP A 179 15.65 -3.82 -2.51
CA ASP A 179 16.37 -4.81 -1.68
C ASP A 179 16.94 -5.98 -2.52
N GLN A 180 16.49 -6.15 -3.77
CA GLN A 180 17.00 -7.22 -4.62
C GLN A 180 18.42 -6.97 -5.12
N PHE A 181 18.94 -5.76 -4.91
CA PHE A 181 20.28 -5.35 -5.34
C PHE A 181 21.14 -4.93 -4.14
N ASP A 182 22.32 -5.53 -4.03
CA ASP A 182 23.35 -5.22 -3.05
C ASP A 182 23.97 -3.84 -3.34
N ALA A 183 23.91 -2.94 -2.36
CA ALA A 183 24.44 -1.58 -2.49
C ALA A 183 25.96 -1.52 -2.28
N GLU A 184 26.54 -2.50 -1.59
CA GLU A 184 27.98 -2.57 -1.33
C GLU A 184 28.75 -3.10 -2.55
N HIS A 185 28.07 -3.85 -3.42
CA HIS A 185 28.65 -4.39 -4.64
C HIS A 185 28.55 -3.40 -5.82
N PRO A 186 29.66 -2.98 -6.45
CA PRO A 186 29.66 -1.89 -7.44
C PRO A 186 28.82 -2.18 -8.69
N VAL A 187 28.72 -3.44 -9.11
CA VAL A 187 27.90 -3.83 -10.27
C VAL A 187 26.41 -3.82 -9.93
N GLU A 188 26.03 -4.35 -8.77
CA GLU A 188 24.62 -4.40 -8.36
C GLU A 188 24.11 -3.00 -7.96
N CYS A 189 24.97 -2.14 -7.41
CA CYS A 189 24.65 -0.74 -7.16
C CYS A 189 24.29 0.02 -8.45
N LYS A 190 25.05 -0.16 -9.54
CA LYS A 190 24.69 0.39 -10.86
C LYS A 190 23.40 -0.21 -11.42
N ALA A 191 23.20 -1.51 -11.22
CA ALA A 191 21.97 -2.19 -11.63
C ALA A 191 20.75 -1.66 -10.85
N LYS A 192 20.89 -1.35 -9.56
CA LYS A 192 19.85 -0.75 -8.72
C LYS A 192 19.42 0.63 -9.23
N SER A 193 20.36 1.47 -9.65
CA SER A 193 20.03 2.74 -10.29
C SER A 193 19.27 2.54 -11.59
N SER A 194 19.67 1.56 -12.40
CA SER A 194 18.96 1.18 -13.63
C SER A 194 17.57 0.61 -13.35
N PHE A 195 17.40 -0.12 -12.26
CA PHE A 195 16.11 -0.62 -11.79
C PHE A 195 15.12 0.53 -11.56
N PHE A 196 15.54 1.62 -10.91
CA PHE A 196 14.65 2.78 -10.72
C PHE A 196 14.24 3.43 -12.04
N ASN A 197 15.15 3.51 -13.03
CA ASN A 197 14.79 4.00 -14.36
C ASN A 197 13.70 3.14 -15.01
N TRP A 198 13.87 1.82 -15.00
CA TRP A 198 12.89 0.87 -15.54
C TRP A 198 11.59 0.83 -14.74
N TRP A 199 11.66 1.02 -13.42
CA TRP A 199 10.52 1.14 -12.53
C TRP A 199 9.62 2.30 -12.94
N TYR A 200 10.17 3.51 -13.05
CA TYR A 200 9.41 4.69 -13.45
C TYR A 200 8.91 4.61 -14.89
N PHE A 201 9.72 4.07 -15.81
CA PHE A 201 9.28 3.82 -17.18
C PHE A 201 8.07 2.87 -17.23
N SER A 202 8.12 1.77 -16.48
CA SER A 202 7.05 0.77 -16.44
C SER A 202 5.78 1.34 -15.80
N ILE A 203 5.89 2.16 -14.75
CA ILE A 203 4.77 2.88 -14.17
C ILE A 203 4.11 3.79 -15.22
N ALA A 204 4.90 4.61 -15.92
CA ALA A 204 4.38 5.52 -16.93
C ALA A 204 3.69 4.77 -18.08
N ALA A 205 4.31 3.70 -18.58
CA ALA A 205 3.73 2.85 -19.62
C ALA A 205 2.42 2.17 -19.16
N GLY A 206 2.38 1.67 -17.93
CA GLY A 206 1.19 1.06 -17.34
C GLY A 206 0.04 2.06 -17.22
N ILE A 207 0.30 3.28 -16.75
CA ILE A 207 -0.71 4.34 -16.66
C ILE A 207 -1.25 4.69 -18.05
N LEU A 208 -0.37 4.88 -19.04
CA LEU A 208 -0.78 5.19 -20.40
C LEU A 208 -1.70 4.11 -20.98
N LEU A 209 -1.31 2.84 -20.84
CA LEU A 209 -2.11 1.70 -21.30
C LEU A 209 -3.49 1.68 -20.65
N THR A 210 -3.54 1.96 -19.35
CA THR A 210 -4.78 2.00 -18.56
C THR A 210 -5.73 3.07 -19.06
N LEU A 211 -5.23 4.30 -19.25
CA LEU A 211 -6.03 5.43 -19.72
C LEU A 211 -6.57 5.20 -21.13
N LEU A 212 -5.82 4.52 -22.00
CA LEU A 212 -6.26 4.21 -23.37
C LEU A 212 -7.30 3.08 -23.40
N ILE A 213 -7.04 1.98 -22.69
CA ILE A 213 -7.86 0.77 -22.80
C ILE A 213 -9.05 0.82 -21.84
N LEU A 214 -8.83 1.07 -20.56
CA LEU A 214 -9.90 0.93 -19.57
C LEU A 214 -10.92 2.05 -19.63
N ASN A 215 -10.52 3.30 -19.86
CA ASN A 215 -11.49 4.39 -20.02
C ASN A 215 -12.43 4.09 -21.19
N TYR A 216 -11.90 3.60 -22.31
CA TYR A 216 -12.71 3.19 -23.45
C TYR A 216 -13.70 2.08 -23.08
N ILE A 217 -13.24 1.02 -22.40
CA ILE A 217 -14.11 -0.09 -21.97
C ILE A 217 -15.21 0.39 -21.01
N GLN A 218 -14.86 1.25 -20.05
CA GLN A 218 -15.79 1.77 -19.05
C GLN A 218 -16.88 2.64 -19.65
N GLU A 219 -16.53 3.53 -20.58
CA GLU A 219 -17.47 4.49 -21.17
C GLU A 219 -18.30 3.89 -22.32
N ASN A 220 -17.74 2.94 -23.07
CA ASN A 220 -18.35 2.44 -24.31
C ASN A 220 -18.89 1.02 -24.22
N LEU A 221 -18.38 0.17 -23.31
CA LEU A 221 -18.77 -1.24 -23.22
C LEU A 221 -19.54 -1.55 -21.93
N SER A 222 -18.88 -1.45 -20.77
CA SER A 222 -19.50 -1.77 -19.48
C SER A 222 -18.61 -1.38 -18.30
N TRP A 223 -19.22 -0.80 -17.28
CA TRP A 223 -18.60 -0.57 -15.97
C TRP A 223 -18.19 -1.86 -15.26
N VAL A 224 -18.97 -2.93 -15.42
CA VAL A 224 -18.66 -4.24 -14.82
C VAL A 224 -17.34 -4.77 -15.39
N LEU A 225 -17.18 -4.73 -16.72
CA LEU A 225 -15.92 -5.13 -17.36
C LEU A 225 -14.77 -4.19 -16.95
N GLY A 226 -15.06 -2.89 -16.89
CA GLY A 226 -14.11 -1.86 -16.48
C GLY A 226 -13.53 -2.05 -15.08
N PHE A 227 -14.24 -2.70 -14.15
CA PHE A 227 -13.73 -3.06 -12.82
C PHE A 227 -13.24 -4.52 -12.74
N ALA A 228 -13.86 -5.44 -13.48
CA ALA A 228 -13.46 -6.85 -13.48
C ALA A 228 -12.06 -7.07 -14.06
N ILE A 229 -11.70 -6.37 -15.14
CA ILE A 229 -10.39 -6.51 -15.79
C ILE A 229 -9.25 -6.11 -14.82
N PRO A 230 -9.28 -4.95 -14.15
CA PRO A 230 -8.37 -4.62 -13.04
C PRO A 230 -8.23 -5.73 -11.98
N ALA A 231 -9.33 -6.35 -11.55
CA ALA A 231 -9.30 -7.41 -10.55
C ALA A 231 -8.50 -8.63 -11.03
N ILE A 232 -8.73 -9.05 -12.27
CA ILE A 232 -8.02 -10.18 -12.89
C ILE A 232 -6.54 -9.82 -13.07
N VAL A 233 -6.23 -8.65 -13.61
CA VAL A 233 -4.84 -8.19 -13.81
C VAL A 233 -4.08 -8.14 -12.49
N MET A 234 -4.69 -7.62 -11.42
CA MET A 234 -4.09 -7.60 -10.09
C MET A 234 -3.88 -9.01 -9.53
N ALA A 235 -4.84 -9.92 -9.71
CA ALA A 235 -4.71 -11.32 -9.28
C ALA A 235 -3.57 -12.05 -10.02
N VAL A 236 -3.44 -11.84 -11.33
CA VAL A 236 -2.33 -12.36 -12.13
C VAL A 236 -1.01 -11.73 -11.67
N GLY A 237 -0.97 -10.42 -11.42
CA GLY A 237 0.21 -9.73 -10.88
C GLY A 237 0.67 -10.31 -9.55
N LEU A 238 -0.27 -10.58 -8.62
CA LEU A 238 0.04 -11.25 -7.36
C LEU A 238 0.58 -12.67 -7.57
N LEU A 239 0.00 -13.44 -8.49
CA LEU A 239 0.50 -14.78 -8.81
C LEU A 239 1.94 -14.72 -9.35
N VAL A 240 2.22 -13.80 -10.29
CA VAL A 240 3.56 -13.56 -10.83
C VAL A 240 4.54 -13.18 -9.72
N PHE A 241 4.13 -12.31 -8.79
CA PHE A 241 4.93 -11.95 -7.63
C PHE A 241 5.24 -13.17 -6.74
N VAL A 242 4.24 -14.02 -6.46
CA VAL A 242 4.43 -15.22 -5.63
C VAL A 242 5.28 -16.28 -6.35
N LEU A 243 5.23 -16.39 -7.67
CA LEU A 243 6.11 -17.30 -8.43
C LEU A 243 7.59 -16.91 -8.29
N GLY A 244 7.90 -15.61 -8.16
CA GLY A 244 9.25 -15.11 -7.90
C GLY A 244 9.79 -15.39 -6.48
N THR A 245 8.99 -15.95 -5.56
CA THR A 245 9.37 -16.09 -4.14
C THR A 245 10.71 -16.77 -3.91
N MET A 246 11.02 -17.79 -4.71
CA MET A 246 12.26 -18.56 -4.57
C MET A 246 13.51 -17.79 -5.04
N THR A 247 13.33 -16.69 -5.78
CA THR A 247 14.45 -15.86 -6.25
C THR A 247 14.69 -14.64 -5.36
N TYR A 248 13.74 -14.28 -4.49
CA TYR A 248 13.85 -13.06 -3.70
C TYR A 248 14.89 -13.11 -2.59
N ARG A 249 15.54 -11.96 -2.38
CA ARG A 249 16.35 -11.66 -1.20
C ARG A 249 15.48 -10.97 -0.15
N PHE A 250 15.49 -11.51 1.06
CA PHE A 250 14.79 -10.95 2.21
C PHE A 250 15.80 -10.25 3.11
N SER A 251 15.79 -8.91 3.08
CA SER A 251 16.65 -8.12 3.96
C SER A 251 16.24 -8.30 5.41
N VAL A 252 17.15 -8.83 6.21
CA VAL A 252 17.06 -8.84 7.67
C VAL A 252 17.67 -7.53 8.13
N LYS A 253 16.82 -6.53 8.32
CA LYS A 253 17.19 -5.42 9.21
C LYS A 253 17.36 -6.05 10.59
N GLY A 254 18.50 -5.83 11.25
CA GLY A 254 18.70 -6.27 12.63
C GLY A 254 17.63 -5.68 13.56
N ASP A 255 17.74 -5.92 14.87
CA ASP A 255 16.82 -5.41 15.92
C ASP A 255 16.75 -3.86 16.04
N GLU A 256 16.95 -3.12 14.94
CA GLU A 256 16.72 -1.70 14.82
C GLU A 256 15.21 -1.41 14.86
N GLU A 257 14.77 -0.80 15.98
CA GLU A 257 13.41 -0.32 16.14
C GLU A 257 12.97 0.54 14.95
N SER A 258 11.74 0.33 14.46
CA SER A 258 11.25 1.10 13.32
C SER A 258 11.30 2.61 13.64
N PRO A 259 11.74 3.46 12.68
CA PRO A 259 11.88 4.90 12.92
C PRO A 259 10.62 5.56 13.48
N PHE A 260 9.45 5.06 13.10
CA PHE A 260 8.16 5.50 13.60
C PHE A 260 7.92 5.13 15.07
N VAL A 261 8.30 3.92 15.52
CA VAL A 261 8.24 3.55 16.95
C VAL A 261 9.16 4.46 17.76
N ARG A 262 10.35 4.76 17.23
CA ARG A 262 11.30 5.68 17.88
C ARG A 262 10.71 7.08 18.02
N ILE A 263 10.12 7.64 16.96
CA ILE A 263 9.46 8.96 16.99
C ILE A 263 8.26 8.94 17.97
N GLY A 264 7.40 7.92 17.88
CA GLY A 264 6.25 7.76 18.77
C GLY A 264 6.65 7.67 20.24
N ARG A 265 7.71 6.92 20.54
CA ARG A 265 8.29 6.83 21.89
C ARG A 265 8.73 8.20 22.40
N VAL A 266 9.39 9.02 21.58
CA VAL A 266 9.80 10.38 21.98
C VAL A 266 8.58 11.25 22.32
N PHE A 267 7.51 11.21 21.53
CA PHE A 267 6.28 11.94 21.85
C PHE A 267 5.61 11.45 23.13
N ILE A 268 5.50 10.13 23.32
CA ILE A 268 4.93 9.54 24.54
C ILE A 268 5.77 9.93 25.77
N LEU A 269 7.09 9.85 25.67
CA LEU A 269 8.01 10.25 26.73
C LEU A 269 7.91 11.76 27.02
N ALA A 270 7.79 12.61 25.99
CA ALA A 270 7.61 14.05 26.17
C ALA A 270 6.29 14.38 26.88
N ILE A 271 5.18 13.73 26.50
CA ILE A 271 3.87 13.90 27.14
C ILE A 271 3.93 13.41 28.60
N ARG A 272 4.55 12.26 28.85
CA ARG A 272 4.71 11.71 30.20
C ARG A 272 5.56 12.63 31.08
N ASN A 273 6.68 13.13 30.57
CA ASN A 273 7.55 14.07 31.29
C ASN A 273 6.83 15.39 31.58
N ARG A 274 6.00 15.90 30.65
CA ARG A 274 5.17 17.09 30.90
C ARG A 274 4.15 16.86 32.01
N LYS A 275 3.50 15.69 32.04
CA LYS A 275 2.55 15.33 33.13
C LYS A 275 3.25 15.21 34.48
N ILE A 276 4.44 14.60 34.53
CA ILE A 276 5.24 14.49 35.75
C ILE A 276 5.70 15.86 36.24
N ALA A 277 6.21 16.72 35.35
CA ALA A 277 6.61 18.09 35.69
C ALA A 277 5.43 18.90 36.25
N SER A 278 4.25 18.81 35.63
CA SER A 278 3.04 19.48 36.12
C SER A 278 2.61 18.97 37.52
N SER A 279 2.73 17.67 37.78
CA SER A 279 2.40 17.08 39.08
C SER A 279 3.41 17.44 40.17
N ALA A 280 4.70 17.53 39.82
CA ALA A 280 5.77 17.93 40.72
C ALA A 280 5.61 19.40 41.16
N ILE A 281 5.30 20.28 40.20
CA ILE A 281 5.05 21.71 40.46
C ILE A 281 3.85 21.89 41.42
N ALA A 282 2.75 21.18 41.18
CA ALA A 282 1.56 21.25 42.05
C ALA A 282 1.83 20.74 43.48
N THR A 283 2.66 19.70 43.63
CA THR A 283 3.03 19.15 44.94
C THR A 283 3.90 20.16 45.72
N GLU A 284 4.83 20.83 45.04
CA GLU A 284 5.70 21.83 45.66
C GLU A 284 4.93 23.09 46.12
N GLU A 285 3.94 23.55 45.34
CA GLU A 285 3.03 24.63 45.75
C GLU A 285 2.21 24.25 46.99
N SER A 286 1.65 23.04 47.03
CA SER A 286 0.86 22.59 48.19
C SER A 286 1.70 22.50 49.47
N LEU A 287 2.96 22.07 49.36
CA LEU A 287 3.89 22.02 50.49
C LEU A 287 4.32 23.42 50.95
N LYS A 288 4.50 24.37 50.03
CA LYS A 288 4.76 25.78 50.38
C LYS A 288 3.56 26.36 51.12
N GLN A 289 2.35 26.16 50.60
CA GLN A 289 1.12 26.66 51.21
C GLN A 289 0.87 26.06 52.60
N PHE A 290 1.14 24.76 52.78
CA PHE A 290 1.04 24.10 54.08
C PHE A 290 2.08 24.63 55.09
N LYS A 291 3.32 24.90 54.64
CA LYS A 291 4.33 25.56 55.48
C LYS A 291 3.89 26.97 55.90
N TYR A 292 3.34 27.78 54.99
CA TYR A 292 2.83 29.10 55.32
C TYR A 292 1.69 29.07 56.35
N VAL A 293 0.80 28.08 56.28
CA VAL A 293 -0.28 27.91 57.28
C VAL A 293 0.30 27.55 58.65
N ILE A 294 1.28 26.63 58.74
CA ILE A 294 1.91 26.28 60.02
C ILE A 294 2.61 27.48 60.67
N TYR A 295 3.32 28.31 59.89
CA TYR A 295 3.97 29.53 60.39
C TYR A 295 2.98 30.61 60.88
N PHE A 296 1.70 30.54 60.52
CA PHE A 296 0.67 31.49 60.97
C PHE A 296 0.05 31.09 62.33
N PHE A 297 0.22 29.84 62.77
CA PHE A 297 -0.37 29.29 64.01
C PHE A 297 0.66 29.04 65.12
N ILE A 298 1.90 29.48 64.96
CA ILE A 298 2.98 29.47 65.97
C ILE A 298 3.40 30.92 66.22
#